data_AF-A0A2H5ZWE7-F1
#
_entry.id   AF-A0A2H5ZWE7-F1
#
_cell.length_a   1.000
_cell.length_b   1.000
_cell.length_c   1.000
_cell.angle_alpha   90.00
_cell.angle_beta   90.00
_cell.angle_gamma   90.00
#
_symmetry.space_group_name_H-M   'P 1'
#
loop_
_entity.id
_entity.type
_entity.pdbx_description
1 polymer ?
#
loop_
_entity_poly.entity_id
_entity_poly.type
_entity_poly.pdbx_seq_one_letter_code
_entity_poly.pdbx_strand_id
1 'polypeptide(L)'
;MRTVRVVAVALLAVALVAPGVGAGPKFRRVKHYRAGEVFCASHALVAVGNGVVIRERCYVVALLRDGRGTFLAFLDPGARIPPGQLVRLSTPAGAKLRGRIFYLVPVQAAVAVPMETLVVVPMRVEDEGSRLIVVLSGPSQPNLTVVFNVRL
;
A
#
# COMPACT_ATOMS: atom_id res chain seq x y z
N MET A 1 50.33 20.31 -67.19
CA MET A 1 49.18 19.41 -67.00
C MET A 1 48.80 19.50 -65.52
N ARG A 2 47.96 20.46 -65.07
CA ARG A 2 46.48 20.35 -64.88
C ARG A 2 46.08 18.92 -64.44
N THR A 3 45.51 18.63 -63.27
CA THR A 3 44.78 19.40 -62.24
C THR A 3 44.63 18.47 -61.02
N VAL A 4 44.83 19.00 -59.81
CA VAL A 4 44.53 18.33 -58.53
C VAL A 4 43.01 18.27 -58.33
N ARG A 5 42.47 17.09 -58.01
CA ARG A 5 41.10 16.89 -57.51
C ARG A 5 41.17 16.04 -56.23
N VAL A 6 40.81 16.62 -55.07
CA VAL A 6 39.48 16.52 -54.42
C VAL A 6 39.28 15.13 -53.81
N VAL A 7 38.86 14.89 -52.57
CA VAL A 7 38.47 15.64 -51.37
C VAL A 7 38.45 14.56 -50.27
N ALA A 8 38.78 14.93 -49.04
CA ALA A 8 38.72 14.07 -47.87
C ALA A 8 37.26 13.83 -47.38
N VAL A 9 37.14 12.91 -46.41
CA VAL A 9 36.25 12.94 -45.22
C VAL A 9 35.25 11.77 -45.07
N ALA A 10 35.55 11.00 -44.01
CA ALA A 10 34.73 10.32 -42.99
C ALA A 10 33.69 9.25 -43.38
N LEU A 11 33.73 8.02 -42.83
CA LEU A 11 33.41 7.60 -41.44
C LEU A 11 31.99 8.00 -41.02
N LEU A 12 31.06 7.05 -40.94
CA LEU A 12 30.48 6.59 -39.66
C LEU A 12 29.44 5.46 -39.85
N ALA A 13 29.42 4.59 -38.85
CA ALA A 13 28.68 3.35 -38.74
C ALA A 13 27.16 3.48 -38.84
N VAL A 14 26.56 2.49 -39.48
CA VAL A 14 25.12 2.22 -39.50
C VAL A 14 24.63 1.99 -38.07
N ALA A 15 23.75 2.88 -37.60
CA ALA A 15 23.06 2.75 -36.33
C ALA A 15 22.03 1.61 -36.39
N LEU A 16 22.35 0.48 -35.74
CA LEU A 16 21.37 -0.53 -35.37
C LEU A 16 20.55 -0.01 -34.19
N VAL A 17 19.51 0.77 -34.49
CA VAL A 17 18.46 1.11 -33.53
C VAL A 17 17.59 -0.12 -33.37
N ALA A 18 17.92 -0.99 -32.41
CA ALA A 18 16.96 -1.96 -31.92
C ALA A 18 15.82 -1.18 -31.24
N PRO A 19 14.55 -1.35 -31.64
CA PRO A 19 13.45 -0.86 -30.82
C PRO A 19 13.42 -1.77 -29.60
N GLY A 20 14.09 -1.33 -28.53
CA GLY A 20 13.79 -1.80 -27.20
C GLY A 20 12.30 -1.58 -27.01
N VAL A 21 11.53 -2.67 -27.00
CA VAL A 21 10.17 -2.72 -26.49
C VAL A 21 10.23 -2.25 -25.05
N GLY A 22 10.18 -0.94 -24.89
CA GLY A 22 9.97 -0.29 -23.61
C GLY A 22 8.66 -0.84 -23.08
N ALA A 23 8.73 -1.67 -22.04
CA ALA A 23 7.59 -2.01 -21.24
C ALA A 23 6.97 -0.68 -20.79
N GLY A 24 5.87 -0.30 -21.43
CA GLY A 24 5.13 0.90 -21.07
C GLY A 24 4.77 0.85 -19.58
N PRO A 25 4.57 2.01 -18.93
CA PRO A 25 4.26 2.06 -17.52
C PRO A 25 3.03 1.20 -17.26
N LYS A 26 3.19 0.13 -16.46
CA LYS A 26 2.06 -0.67 -15.96
C LYS A 26 1.11 0.33 -15.30
N PHE A 27 -0.11 0.44 -15.82
CA PHE A 27 -1.09 1.42 -15.34
C PHE A 27 -1.32 1.21 -13.83
N ARG A 28 -0.74 2.09 -13.01
CA ARG A 28 -0.92 2.07 -11.56
C ARG A 28 -2.24 2.72 -11.22
N ARG A 29 -3.21 1.94 -10.73
CA ARG A 29 -4.49 2.49 -10.27
C ARG A 29 -4.34 2.98 -8.84
N VAL A 30 -4.64 4.25 -8.60
CA VAL A 30 -4.56 4.86 -7.28
C VAL A 30 -5.95 5.20 -6.79
N LYS A 31 -6.31 4.74 -5.58
CA LYS A 31 -7.56 5.09 -4.92
C LYS A 31 -7.31 5.57 -3.50
N HIS A 32 -7.95 6.66 -3.12
CA HIS A 32 -7.92 7.19 -1.76
C HIS A 32 -9.17 6.77 -1.01
N TYR A 33 -8.98 6.36 0.24
CA TYR A 33 -10.03 5.95 1.18
C TYR A 33 -9.99 6.90 2.38
N ARG A 34 -11.15 7.42 2.75
CA ARG A 34 -11.30 8.19 3.99
C ARG A 34 -11.19 7.28 5.21
N ALA A 35 -10.86 7.84 6.37
CA ALA A 35 -10.90 7.09 7.62
C ALA A 35 -12.31 6.52 7.84
N GLY A 36 -12.40 5.19 7.94
CA GLY A 36 -13.65 4.44 8.18
C GLY A 36 -14.35 4.02 6.91
N GLU A 37 -13.82 4.40 5.74
CA GLU A 37 -14.33 3.92 4.46
C GLU A 37 -14.00 2.44 4.28
N VAL A 38 -14.95 1.72 3.68
CA VAL A 38 -14.82 0.28 3.44
C VAL A 38 -13.89 0.03 2.26
N PHE A 39 -12.88 -0.79 2.49
CA PHE A 39 -11.95 -1.28 1.49
C PHE A 39 -12.25 -2.72 1.12
N CYS A 40 -12.48 -2.99 -0.15
CA CYS A 40 -12.69 -4.33 -0.67
C CYS A 40 -11.45 -4.79 -1.42
N ALA A 41 -10.82 -5.86 -0.93
CA ALA A 41 -9.77 -6.54 -1.65
C ALA A 41 -10.42 -7.41 -2.74
N SER A 42 -10.05 -7.18 -4.00
CA SER A 42 -10.56 -7.96 -5.15
C SER A 42 -9.97 -9.35 -5.26
N HIS A 43 -8.91 -9.64 -4.50
CA HIS A 43 -8.20 -10.90 -4.49
C HIS A 43 -7.60 -11.11 -3.09
N ALA A 44 -7.15 -12.33 -2.78
CA ALA A 44 -6.43 -12.56 -1.54
C ALA A 44 -5.08 -11.82 -1.54
N LEU A 45 -4.76 -11.16 -0.42
CA LEU A 45 -3.55 -10.36 -0.26
C LEU A 45 -2.57 -11.05 0.68
N VAL A 46 -1.30 -11.12 0.31
CA VAL A 46 -0.23 -11.65 1.17
C VAL A 46 0.70 -10.53 1.55
N ALA A 47 0.73 -10.18 2.84
CA ALA A 47 1.63 -9.16 3.35
C ALA A 47 3.10 -9.57 3.15
N VAL A 48 3.86 -8.71 2.49
CA VAL A 48 5.29 -8.93 2.24
C VAL A 48 6.05 -8.84 3.57
N GLY A 49 6.94 -9.80 3.81
CA GLY A 49 7.81 -9.85 4.99
C GLY A 49 7.26 -10.62 6.20
N ASN A 50 5.94 -10.80 6.33
CA ASN A 50 5.34 -11.56 7.43
C ASN A 50 4.35 -12.66 7.00
N GLY A 51 3.97 -12.70 5.71
CA GLY A 51 3.18 -13.80 5.14
C GLY A 51 1.71 -13.84 5.56
N VAL A 52 1.20 -12.83 6.27
CA VAL A 52 -0.21 -12.78 6.66
C VAL A 52 -1.09 -12.74 5.40
N VAL A 53 -2.03 -13.69 5.31
CA VAL A 53 -2.95 -13.84 4.17
C VAL A 53 -4.32 -13.27 4.53
N ILE A 54 -4.68 -12.16 3.87
CA ILE A 54 -5.98 -11.53 3.97
C ILE A 54 -6.87 -12.06 2.86
N ARG A 55 -8.05 -12.57 3.21
CA ARG A 55 -8.99 -13.11 2.22
C ARG A 55 -9.67 -12.00 1.42
N GLU A 56 -10.15 -12.36 0.23
CA GLU A 56 -10.97 -11.51 -0.63
C GLU A 56 -12.32 -11.19 0.04
N ARG A 57 -12.39 -10.04 0.73
CA ARG A 57 -13.58 -9.48 1.38
C ARG A 57 -13.43 -7.97 1.52
N CYS A 58 -14.48 -7.33 2.03
CA CYS A 58 -14.47 -5.94 2.43
C CYS A 58 -14.15 -5.78 3.91
N TYR A 59 -13.38 -4.73 4.24
CA TYR A 59 -12.87 -4.45 5.57
C TYR A 59 -12.91 -2.96 5.88
N VAL A 60 -12.99 -2.64 7.16
CA VAL A 60 -12.53 -1.34 7.67
C VAL A 60 -11.09 -1.50 8.11
N VAL A 61 -10.21 -0.59 7.68
CA VAL A 61 -8.77 -0.65 7.99
C VAL A 61 -8.44 0.32 9.12
N ALA A 62 -7.70 -0.16 10.12
CA ALA A 62 -7.28 0.63 11.27
C ALA A 62 -5.84 0.30 11.68
N LEU A 63 -5.21 1.21 12.41
CA LEU A 63 -3.99 0.91 13.17
C LEU A 63 -4.36 0.49 14.58
N LEU A 64 -3.82 -0.64 15.01
CA LEU A 64 -3.90 -1.14 16.38
C LEU A 64 -2.50 -1.06 17.00
N ARG A 65 -2.41 -0.58 18.23
CA ARG A 65 -1.20 -0.73 19.04
C ARG A 65 -1.54 -1.30 20.40
N ASP A 66 -0.90 -2.42 20.74
CA ASP A 66 -1.04 -3.12 22.02
C ASP A 66 0.34 -3.56 22.53
N GLY A 67 0.37 -4.24 23.68
CA GLY A 67 1.62 -4.75 24.28
C GLY A 67 2.44 -5.70 23.40
N ARG A 68 1.88 -6.23 22.29
CA ARG A 68 2.58 -7.11 21.34
C ARG A 68 3.19 -6.36 20.17
N GLY A 69 2.82 -5.11 19.93
CA GLY A 69 3.35 -4.28 18.85
C GLY A 69 2.32 -3.40 18.17
N THR A 70 2.63 -2.98 16.94
CA THR A 70 1.74 -2.19 16.08
C THR A 70 1.32 -3.02 14.88
N PHE A 71 0.04 -2.95 14.55
CA PHE A 71 -0.56 -3.77 13.51
C PHE A 71 -1.48 -2.94 12.63
N LEU A 72 -1.48 -3.24 11.34
CA LEU A 72 -2.58 -2.90 10.44
C LEU A 72 -3.69 -3.93 10.65
N ALA A 73 -4.80 -3.48 11.22
CA ALA A 73 -5.95 -4.30 11.54
C ALA A 73 -7.00 -4.21 10.42
N PHE A 74 -7.50 -5.38 10.01
CA PHE A 74 -8.60 -5.53 9.05
C PHE A 74 -9.85 -5.96 9.82
N LEU A 75 -10.79 -5.02 9.98
CA LEU A 75 -12.00 -5.20 10.75
C LEU A 75 -13.19 -5.56 9.87
N ASP A 76 -14.20 -6.14 10.50
CA ASP A 76 -15.55 -6.29 9.96
C ASP A 76 -16.08 -4.96 9.36
N PRO A 77 -16.65 -4.97 8.14
CA PRO A 77 -17.13 -3.73 7.50
C PRO A 77 -18.32 -3.10 8.23
N GLY A 78 -19.01 -3.85 9.10
CA GLY A 78 -20.05 -3.33 9.99
C GLY A 78 -19.51 -2.67 11.26
N ALA A 79 -18.20 -2.64 11.47
CA ALA A 79 -17.59 -1.93 12.60
C ALA A 79 -17.74 -0.41 12.44
N ARG A 80 -18.77 0.16 13.06
CA ARG A 80 -18.98 1.61 13.08
C ARG A 80 -18.00 2.27 14.05
N ILE A 81 -17.02 2.97 13.49
CA ILE A 81 -16.06 3.78 14.25
C ILE A 81 -16.19 5.21 13.74
N PRO A 82 -16.43 6.21 14.61
CA PRO A 82 -16.45 7.59 14.19
C PRO A 82 -15.11 7.99 13.55
N PRO A 83 -15.10 8.65 12.38
CA PRO A 83 -13.88 9.03 11.68
C PRO A 83 -12.93 9.86 12.55
N GLY A 84 -11.64 9.56 12.52
CA GLY A 84 -10.61 10.27 13.29
C GLY A 84 -10.62 9.98 14.80
N GLN A 85 -11.54 9.17 15.30
CA GLN A 85 -11.59 8.81 16.70
C GLN A 85 -10.56 7.73 17.04
N LEU A 86 -9.76 8.02 18.06
CA LEU A 86 -8.92 7.04 18.72
C LEU A 86 -9.76 6.32 19.78
N VAL A 87 -9.79 4.98 19.71
CA VAL A 87 -10.53 4.12 20.63
C VAL A 87 -9.56 3.42 21.55
N ARG A 88 -9.72 3.61 22.86
CA ARG A 88 -8.95 2.86 23.87
C ARG A 88 -9.48 1.44 23.99
N LEU A 89 -8.57 0.48 23.98
CA LEU A 89 -8.89 -0.94 23.96
C LEU A 89 -9.45 -1.46 25.29
N SER A 90 -9.19 -0.75 26.40
CA SER A 90 -9.75 -1.04 27.72
C SER A 90 -11.21 -0.63 27.89
N THR A 91 -11.77 0.13 26.94
CA THR A 91 -13.17 0.55 26.98
C THR A 91 -14.09 -0.53 26.41
N PRO A 92 -15.40 -0.55 26.75
CA PRO A 92 -16.36 -1.47 26.15
C PRO A 92 -16.42 -1.36 24.61
N ALA A 93 -16.22 -0.16 24.06
CA ALA A 93 -16.11 0.05 22.61
C ALA A 93 -14.86 -0.64 22.05
N GLY A 94 -13.71 -0.48 22.71
CA GLY A 94 -12.47 -1.17 22.35
C GLY A 94 -12.59 -2.69 22.38
N ALA A 95 -13.22 -3.25 23.42
CA ALA A 95 -13.46 -4.69 23.53
C ALA A 95 -14.34 -5.21 22.38
N LYS A 96 -15.40 -4.48 22.01
CA LYS A 96 -16.25 -4.82 20.85
C LYS A 96 -15.48 -4.77 19.53
N LEU A 97 -14.60 -3.79 19.35
CA LEU A 97 -13.78 -3.69 18.14
C LEU A 97 -12.75 -4.81 18.04
N ARG A 98 -12.12 -5.20 19.15
CA ARG A 98 -11.21 -6.36 19.19
C ARG A 98 -11.86 -7.63 18.67
N GLY A 99 -13.10 -7.90 19.08
CA GLY A 99 -13.87 -9.05 18.60
C GLY A 99 -14.28 -8.99 17.13
N ARG A 100 -14.06 -7.86 16.45
CA ARG A 100 -14.37 -7.64 15.03
C ARG A 100 -13.14 -7.59 14.13
N ILE A 101 -11.95 -7.83 14.67
CA ILE A 101 -10.71 -7.89 13.89
C ILE A 101 -10.60 -9.28 13.26
N PHE A 102 -10.47 -9.35 11.93
CA PHE A 102 -10.23 -10.59 11.22
C PHE A 102 -8.74 -10.87 11.01
N TYR A 103 -7.96 -9.84 10.68
CA TYR A 103 -6.53 -9.98 10.40
C TYR A 103 -5.73 -8.86 11.06
N LEU A 104 -4.51 -9.21 11.50
CA LEU A 104 -3.50 -8.29 12.00
C LEU A 104 -2.24 -8.49 11.18
N VAL A 105 -1.80 -7.42 10.50
CA VAL A 105 -0.53 -7.40 9.77
C VAL A 105 0.46 -6.60 10.61
N PRO A 106 1.54 -7.22 11.13
CA PRO A 106 2.57 -6.49 11.85
C PRO A 106 3.17 -5.37 10.98
N VAL A 107 3.30 -4.18 11.57
CA VAL A 107 3.91 -3.03 10.90
C VAL A 107 4.92 -2.34 11.82
N GLN A 108 6.02 -1.88 11.22
CA GLN A 108 6.99 -1.03 11.91
C GLN A 108 6.56 0.42 11.74
N ALA A 109 5.82 0.91 12.73
CA ALA A 109 5.44 2.31 12.80
C ALA A 109 6.48 3.12 13.58
N ALA A 110 7.02 4.16 12.96
CA ALA A 110 8.05 5.00 13.59
C ALA A 110 7.51 5.84 14.76
N VAL A 111 6.27 6.38 14.72
CA VAL A 111 5.72 7.23 15.80
C VAL A 111 4.15 7.23 15.85
N ALA A 112 3.59 7.60 17.03
CA ALA A 112 2.29 8.24 17.36
C ALA A 112 0.95 7.47 17.38
N VAL A 113 0.91 6.13 17.42
CA VAL A 113 -0.29 5.43 17.94
C VAL A 113 -0.08 5.19 19.44
N PRO A 114 -0.95 5.70 20.34
CA PRO A 114 -0.82 5.43 21.77
C PRO A 114 -0.97 3.94 22.10
N MET A 115 -0.33 3.49 23.19
CA MET A 115 -0.49 2.12 23.70
C MET A 115 -1.94 1.81 24.02
N GLU A 116 -2.34 0.56 23.78
CA GLU A 116 -3.70 0.05 24.02
C GLU A 116 -4.77 0.86 23.29
N THR A 117 -4.52 1.22 22.03
CA THR A 117 -5.47 1.96 21.19
C THR A 117 -5.64 1.38 19.81
N LEU A 118 -6.80 1.68 19.23
CA LEU A 118 -7.14 1.46 17.84
C LEU A 118 -7.56 2.78 17.23
N VAL A 119 -6.98 3.14 16.08
CA VAL A 119 -7.32 4.35 15.35
C VAL A 119 -7.60 4.01 13.89
N VAL A 120 -8.75 4.44 13.41
CA VAL A 120 -9.10 4.28 12.00
C VAL A 120 -8.40 5.38 11.22
N VAL A 121 -7.72 4.99 10.14
CA VAL A 121 -6.84 5.87 9.38
C VAL A 121 -7.30 6.00 7.94
N PRO A 122 -7.10 7.18 7.32
CA PRO A 122 -7.19 7.28 5.87
C PRO A 122 -6.08 6.47 5.23
N MET A 123 -6.33 5.98 4.02
CA MET A 123 -5.30 5.28 3.25
C MET A 123 -5.40 5.56 1.76
N ARG A 124 -4.25 5.47 1.10
CA ARG A 124 -4.10 5.45 -0.34
C ARG A 124 -3.72 4.03 -0.73
N VAL A 125 -4.45 3.46 -1.67
CA VAL A 125 -4.15 2.14 -2.24
C VAL A 125 -3.67 2.35 -3.66
N GLU A 126 -2.52 1.77 -3.97
CA GLU A 126 -1.95 1.72 -5.31
C GLU A 126 -1.93 0.27 -5.77
N ASP A 127 -2.63 -0.02 -6.86
CA ASP A 127 -2.73 -1.34 -7.46
C ASP A 127 -1.89 -1.39 -8.73
N GLU A 128 -0.90 -2.28 -8.72
CA GLU A 128 0.03 -2.58 -9.81
C GLU A 128 -0.26 -3.95 -10.46
N GLY A 129 -1.46 -4.51 -10.22
CA GLY A 129 -1.94 -5.81 -10.69
C GLY A 129 -1.40 -6.98 -9.86
N SER A 130 -0.09 -7.16 -9.83
CA SER A 130 0.57 -8.23 -9.04
C SER A 130 0.84 -7.84 -7.58
N ARG A 131 0.79 -6.55 -7.29
CA ARG A 131 1.08 -5.97 -5.98
C ARG A 131 0.08 -4.89 -5.65
N LEU A 132 -0.21 -4.78 -4.37
CA LEU A 132 -1.04 -3.74 -3.81
C LEU A 132 -0.25 -3.03 -2.72
N ILE A 133 -0.05 -1.73 -2.89
CA ILE A 133 0.68 -0.86 -1.97
C ILE A 133 -0.35 -0.06 -1.18
N VAL A 134 -0.41 -0.28 0.13
CA VAL A 134 -1.25 0.49 1.04
C VAL A 134 -0.38 1.52 1.75
N VAL A 135 -0.65 2.79 1.49
CA VAL A 135 0.01 3.91 2.16
C VAL A 135 -1.00 4.55 3.12
N LEU A 136 -0.73 4.51 4.41
CA LEU A 136 -1.55 5.18 5.41
C LEU A 136 -1.18 6.66 5.46
N SER A 137 -2.20 7.50 5.46
CA SER A 137 -2.05 8.95 5.45
C SER A 137 -2.88 9.51 6.60
N GLY A 138 -2.25 9.73 7.76
CA GLY A 138 -2.93 10.30 8.92
C GLY A 138 -1.99 11.07 9.85
N PRO A 139 -2.53 11.94 10.73
CA PRO A 139 -1.72 12.78 11.62
C PRO A 139 -0.91 11.94 12.63
N SER A 140 -1.38 10.74 12.96
CA SER A 140 -0.67 9.80 13.82
C SER A 140 0.44 9.05 13.12
N GLN A 141 0.40 8.87 11.78
CA GLN A 141 1.42 8.21 10.98
C GLN A 141 1.44 8.75 9.54
N PRO A 142 2.28 9.74 9.24
CA PRO A 142 2.51 10.13 7.86
C PRO A 142 3.33 9.02 7.17
N ASN A 143 2.78 8.46 6.09
CA ASN A 143 3.49 7.64 5.11
C ASN A 143 3.91 6.22 5.55
N LEU A 144 3.16 5.56 6.45
CA LEU A 144 3.36 4.12 6.66
C LEU A 144 2.96 3.38 5.38
N THR A 145 3.90 2.62 4.80
CA THR A 145 3.67 1.84 3.59
C THR A 145 3.69 0.36 3.91
N VAL A 146 2.64 -0.35 3.50
CA VAL A 146 2.52 -1.81 3.61
C VAL A 146 2.32 -2.38 2.22
N VAL A 147 3.15 -3.33 1.84
CA VAL A 147 3.11 -3.94 0.50
C VAL A 147 2.52 -5.34 0.61
N PHE A 148 1.61 -5.63 -0.31
CA PHE A 148 0.98 -6.94 -0.45
C PHE A 148 1.25 -7.51 -1.84
N ASN A 149 1.53 -8.81 -1.91
CA ASN A 149 1.41 -9.56 -3.16
C ASN A 149 -0.04 -10.00 -3.34
N VAL A 150 -0.53 -9.89 -4.57
CA VAL A 150 -1.86 -10.36 -4.93
C VAL A 150 -1.80 -11.85 -5.27
N ARG A 151 -2.64 -12.66 -4.64
CA ARG A 151 -2.89 -14.04 -5.06
C ARG A 151 -4.07 -14.04 -6.03
N LEU A 152 -3.73 -14.13 -7.31
CA LEU A 152 -4.67 -14.29 -8.43
C LEU A 152 -5.26 -15.71 -8.44
#